data_AF-A0A661TKT7-F1
#
_entry.id   AF-A0A661TKT7-F1
#
_cell.length_a   1.000
_cell.length_b   1.000
_cell.length_c   1.000
_cell.angle_alpha   90.00
_cell.angle_beta   90.00
_cell.angle_gamma   90.00
#
_symmetry.space_group_name_H-M   'P 1'
#
loop_
_entity.id
_entity.type
_entity.pdbx_description
1 polymer ?
#
loop_
_entity_poly.entity_id
_entity_poly.type
_entity_poly.pdbx_seq_one_letter_code
_entity_poly.pdbx_strand_id
1 'polypeptide(L)'
;MSTLEQFPQPGDELTSSEQIQEEKEKMEINNTTTFQEAIDGGNLTEAAAWLEKVKSDPKYDARWLDHRSREIMRAFCDTEQLDEAEKYIDYAQNEKGRRDRKEKIERLRNQAK
;
A
#
# COMPACT_ATOMS: atom_id res chain seq x y z
N MET A 1 -29.37 15.20 -53.35
CA MET A 1 -28.10 14.54 -52.99
C MET A 1 -27.54 15.27 -51.78
N SER A 2 -27.31 14.54 -50.68
CA SER A 2 -26.51 14.80 -49.44
C SER A 2 -26.32 16.26 -48.95
N THR A 3 -26.46 16.57 -47.66
CA THR A 3 -25.67 15.97 -46.57
C THR A 3 -26.35 16.14 -45.21
N LEU A 4 -26.16 15.08 -44.41
CA LEU A 4 -26.46 14.86 -43.01
C LEU A 4 -25.74 15.89 -42.11
N GLU A 5 -26.44 16.60 -41.22
CA GLU A 5 -25.80 17.15 -40.02
C GLU A 5 -26.56 16.71 -38.76
N GLN A 6 -25.75 16.13 -37.89
CA GLN A 6 -26.03 15.42 -36.66
C GLN A 6 -26.76 16.30 -35.64
N PHE A 7 -27.84 15.78 -35.05
CA PHE A 7 -28.42 16.32 -33.82
C PHE A 7 -27.55 15.96 -32.60
N PRO A 8 -27.57 16.77 -31.52
CA PRO A 8 -26.70 16.63 -30.36
C PRO A 8 -27.15 15.49 -29.42
N GLN A 9 -26.18 14.79 -28.83
CA GLN A 9 -26.44 13.78 -27.79
C GLN A 9 -26.58 14.44 -26.40
N PRO A 10 -27.52 13.97 -25.56
CA PRO A 10 -27.69 14.45 -24.20
C PRO A 10 -26.64 13.82 -23.27
N GLY A 11 -26.28 14.58 -22.24
CA GLY A 11 -25.39 14.12 -21.18
C GLY A 11 -26.00 13.02 -20.33
N ASP A 12 -25.13 12.15 -19.83
CA ASP A 12 -25.33 11.41 -18.60
C ASP A 12 -24.12 11.70 -17.70
N GLU A 13 -24.43 12.24 -16.54
CA GLU A 13 -23.52 12.61 -15.47
C GLU A 13 -23.05 11.36 -14.70
N LEU A 14 -21.79 11.41 -14.27
CA LEU A 14 -21.27 10.88 -13.00
C LEU A 14 -21.55 9.40 -12.66
N THR A 15 -20.51 8.57 -12.81
CA THR A 15 -20.10 7.66 -11.72
C THR A 15 -18.70 8.03 -11.24
N SER A 16 -18.68 8.86 -10.19
CA SER A 16 -17.59 8.96 -9.23
C SER A 16 -17.21 7.56 -8.70
N SER A 17 -15.93 7.45 -8.30
CA SER A 17 -15.31 6.45 -7.39
C SER A 17 -14.37 5.45 -8.08
N GLU A 18 -13.09 5.85 -8.21
CA GLU A 18 -11.85 5.02 -8.12
C GLU A 18 -10.66 5.63 -8.90
N GLN A 19 -10.52 6.96 -8.84
CA GLN A 19 -9.26 7.62 -9.18
C GLN A 19 -8.96 8.62 -8.08
N ILE A 20 -8.65 8.11 -6.89
CA ILE A 20 -8.18 8.91 -5.77
C ILE A 20 -6.82 8.36 -5.36
N GLN A 21 -5.84 9.28 -5.35
CA GLN A 21 -4.48 9.17 -4.82
C GLN A 21 -3.50 8.31 -5.65
N GLU A 22 -2.35 8.77 -6.13
CA GLU A 22 -1.59 10.00 -5.93
C GLU A 22 -0.44 9.96 -6.97
N GLU A 23 -0.23 11.04 -7.73
CA GLU A 23 1.08 11.30 -8.36
C GLU A 23 2.11 11.61 -7.26
N LYS A 24 2.37 10.66 -6.36
CA LYS A 24 3.55 10.73 -5.48
C LYS A 24 4.76 10.61 -6.38
N GLU A 25 5.64 11.61 -6.32
CA GLU A 25 6.96 11.61 -6.94
C GLU A 25 7.54 10.21 -6.87
N LYS A 26 7.79 9.58 -8.02
CA LYS A 26 8.30 8.22 -8.08
C LYS A 26 9.66 8.15 -7.37
N MET A 27 9.72 7.88 -6.07
CA MET A 27 10.96 7.48 -5.44
C MET A 27 11.29 6.10 -5.96
N GLU A 28 12.29 6.02 -6.80
CA GLU A 28 12.81 4.75 -7.29
C GLU A 28 13.52 4.03 -6.14
N ILE A 29 12.76 3.24 -5.37
CA ILE A 29 13.31 2.39 -4.32
C ILE A 29 14.08 1.26 -5.00
N ASN A 30 15.40 1.30 -4.91
CA ASN A 30 16.30 0.31 -5.52
C ASN A 30 17.08 -0.50 -4.49
N ASN A 31 17.06 -0.04 -3.23
CA ASN A 31 17.82 -0.65 -2.16
C ASN A 31 17.11 -0.46 -0.81
N THR A 32 17.61 -1.16 0.20
CA THR A 32 17.05 -1.14 1.55
C THR A 32 17.13 0.24 2.21
N THR A 33 18.12 1.06 1.86
CA THR A 33 18.26 2.42 2.38
C THR A 33 17.12 3.31 1.87
N THR A 34 16.89 3.32 0.55
CA THR A 34 15.80 4.06 -0.08
C THR A 34 14.42 3.59 0.39
N PHE A 35 14.29 2.32 0.77
CA PHE A 35 13.05 1.82 1.38
C PHE A 35 12.79 2.45 2.75
N GLN A 36 13.83 2.58 3.56
CA GLN A 36 13.73 3.23 4.86
C GLN A 36 13.46 4.73 4.70
N GLU A 37 14.17 5.41 3.80
CA GLU A 37 13.93 6.82 3.47
C GLU A 37 12.50 7.06 2.98
N ALA A 38 11.93 6.14 2.19
CA ALA A 38 10.54 6.21 1.77
C ALA A 38 9.56 6.06 2.94
N ILE A 39 9.86 5.20 3.93
CA ILE A 39 9.07 5.10 5.16
C ILE A 39 9.14 6.40 5.96
N ASP A 40 10.34 6.91 6.21
CA ASP A 40 10.56 8.14 6.96
C ASP A 40 9.97 9.38 6.25
N GLY A 41 9.95 9.38 4.92
CA GLY A 41 9.35 10.41 4.08
C GLY A 41 7.83 10.29 3.90
N GLY A 42 7.17 9.26 4.46
CA GLY A 42 5.73 9.04 4.29
C GLY A 42 5.31 8.51 2.91
N ASN A 43 6.25 8.05 2.10
CA ASN A 43 6.03 7.39 0.81
C ASN A 43 5.75 5.89 0.99
N LEU A 44 4.78 5.58 1.86
CA LEU A 44 4.45 4.21 2.26
C LEU A 44 3.95 3.37 1.08
N THR A 45 3.20 3.95 0.16
CA THR A 45 2.68 3.27 -1.04
C THR A 45 3.82 2.77 -1.94
N GLU A 46 4.88 3.55 -2.09
CA GLU A 46 6.04 3.15 -2.90
C GLU A 46 6.87 2.09 -2.21
N ALA A 47 7.09 2.25 -0.89
CA ALA A 47 7.74 1.25 -0.07
C ALA A 47 6.98 -0.09 -0.13
N ALA A 48 5.65 -0.05 -0.12
CA ALA A 48 4.77 -1.20 -0.24
C ALA A 48 4.93 -1.90 -1.59
N ALA A 49 4.85 -1.13 -2.68
CA ALA A 49 5.02 -1.65 -4.02
C ALA A 49 6.41 -2.26 -4.24
N TRP A 50 7.46 -1.65 -3.67
CA TRP A 50 8.80 -2.23 -3.70
C TRP A 50 8.89 -3.53 -2.93
N LEU A 51 8.29 -3.61 -1.74
CA LEU A 51 8.30 -4.81 -0.91
C LEU A 51 7.64 -6.01 -1.61
N GLU A 52 6.52 -5.77 -2.30
CA GLU A 52 5.85 -6.79 -3.12
C GLU A 52 6.70 -7.24 -4.32
N LYS A 53 7.46 -6.33 -4.95
CA LYS A 53 8.40 -6.69 -6.03
C LYS A 53 9.53 -7.58 -5.53
N VAL A 54 10.16 -7.21 -4.42
CA VAL A 54 11.31 -7.95 -3.87
C VAL A 54 10.93 -9.27 -3.21
N LYS A 55 9.65 -9.48 -2.86
CA LYS A 55 9.15 -10.76 -2.34
C LYS A 55 9.43 -11.94 -3.28
N SER A 56 9.44 -11.69 -4.59
CA SER A 56 9.67 -12.73 -5.62
C SER A 56 11.15 -12.89 -5.97
N ASP A 57 12.02 -12.03 -5.45
CA ASP A 57 13.45 -12.05 -5.73
C ASP A 57 14.16 -13.00 -4.73
N PRO A 58 14.81 -14.08 -5.21
CA PRO A 58 15.49 -15.06 -4.37
C PRO A 58 16.68 -14.49 -3.59
N LYS A 59 17.11 -13.25 -3.89
CA LYS A 59 18.12 -12.53 -3.10
C LYS A 59 17.64 -12.21 -1.68
N TYR A 60 16.32 -12.12 -1.47
CA TYR A 60 15.75 -11.72 -0.18
C TYR A 60 15.11 -12.91 0.53
N ASP A 61 15.71 -13.31 1.64
CA ASP A 61 15.17 -14.40 2.45
C ASP A 61 13.88 -14.01 3.16
N ALA A 62 13.08 -15.01 3.50
CA ALA A 62 11.82 -14.85 4.23
C ALA A 62 11.98 -14.12 5.58
N ARG A 63 13.13 -14.27 6.24
CA ARG A 63 13.47 -13.52 7.47
C ARG A 63 13.67 -12.02 7.20
N TRP A 64 14.27 -11.68 6.07
CA TRP A 64 14.45 -10.29 5.67
C TRP A 64 13.10 -9.66 5.32
N LEU A 65 12.25 -10.38 4.60
CA LEU A 65 10.87 -9.95 4.29
C LEU A 65 10.02 -9.79 5.57
N ASP A 66 10.15 -10.69 6.56
CA ASP A 66 9.50 -10.53 7.87
C ASP A 66 9.93 -9.25 8.56
N HIS A 67 11.22 -8.89 8.52
CA HIS A 67 11.71 -7.66 9.13
C HIS A 67 11.14 -6.42 8.45
N ARG A 68 11.24 -6.34 7.12
CA ARG A 68 10.79 -5.16 6.34
C ARG A 68 9.27 -5.00 6.36
N SER A 69 8.52 -6.10 6.34
CA SER A 69 7.07 -6.05 6.50
C SER A 69 6.65 -5.48 7.86
N ARG A 70 7.42 -5.69 8.94
CA ARG A 70 7.12 -5.06 10.25
C ARG A 70 7.32 -3.56 10.22
N GLU A 71 8.39 -3.10 9.57
CA GLU A 71 8.70 -1.67 9.50
C GLU A 71 7.64 -0.91 8.74
N ILE A 72 7.26 -1.40 7.55
CA ILE A 72 6.21 -0.75 6.77
C ILE A 72 4.83 -0.88 7.42
N MET A 73 4.50 -2.04 8.00
CA MET A 73 3.26 -2.22 8.75
C MET A 73 3.17 -1.22 9.90
N ARG A 74 4.28 -0.98 10.62
CA ARG A 74 4.33 0.00 11.70
C ARG A 74 4.08 1.40 11.16
N ALA A 75 4.72 1.77 10.06
CA ALA A 75 4.50 3.07 9.43
C ALA A 75 3.04 3.27 8.99
N PHE A 76 2.42 2.24 8.40
CA PHE A 76 0.99 2.28 8.08
C PHE A 76 0.13 2.43 9.33
N CYS A 77 0.44 1.71 10.42
CA CYS A 77 -0.23 1.90 11.72
C CYS A 77 -0.09 3.33 12.24
N ASP A 78 1.10 3.93 12.13
CA ASP A 78 1.41 5.27 12.62
C ASP A 78 0.69 6.36 11.79
N THR A 79 0.37 6.06 10.52
CA THR A 79 -0.45 6.92 9.63
C THR A 79 -1.95 6.56 9.62
N GLU A 80 -2.40 5.72 10.54
CA GLU A 80 -3.80 5.27 10.67
C GLU A 80 -4.36 4.51 9.44
N GLN A 81 -3.49 4.11 8.50
CA GLN A 81 -3.84 3.30 7.33
C GLN A 81 -3.86 1.81 7.69
N LEU A 82 -4.78 1.44 8.59
CA LEU A 82 -4.83 0.10 9.20
C LEU A 82 -5.20 -1.02 8.20
N ASP A 83 -5.96 -0.70 7.15
CA ASP A 83 -6.30 -1.64 6.07
C ASP A 83 -5.07 -2.04 5.24
N GLU A 84 -4.16 -1.09 4.98
CA GLU A 84 -2.89 -1.37 4.31
C GLU A 84 -1.94 -2.15 5.22
N ALA A 85 -1.93 -1.83 6.53
CA ALA A 85 -1.14 -2.57 7.51
C ALA A 85 -1.53 -4.07 7.59
N GLU A 86 -2.81 -4.39 7.40
CA GLU A 86 -3.35 -5.76 7.49
C GLU A 86 -2.74 -6.70 6.44
N LYS A 87 -2.40 -6.18 5.25
CA LYS A 87 -1.75 -6.94 4.17
C LYS A 87 -0.40 -7.53 4.57
N TYR A 88 0.25 -6.92 5.56
CA TYR A 88 1.58 -7.34 6.04
C TYR A 88 1.53 -8.35 7.18
N ILE A 89 0.36 -8.79 7.63
CA ILE A 89 0.27 -9.83 8.67
C ILE A 89 0.86 -11.15 8.16
N ASP A 90 0.52 -11.56 6.94
CA ASP A 90 0.90 -12.87 6.38
C ASP A 90 2.39 -13.01 6.07
N TYR A 91 3.13 -11.90 6.02
CA TYR A 91 4.59 -11.92 5.93
C TYR A 91 5.26 -12.50 7.17
N ALA A 92 4.54 -12.59 8.29
CA ALA A 92 5.08 -13.17 9.50
C ALA A 92 5.34 -14.67 9.34
N GLN A 93 6.58 -15.08 9.60
CA GLN A 93 7.01 -16.47 9.45
C GLN A 93 6.33 -17.43 10.42
N ASN A 94 5.95 -16.93 11.59
CA ASN A 94 5.41 -17.73 12.68
C ASN A 94 3.99 -17.30 13.02
N GLU A 95 3.17 -18.26 13.47
CA GLU A 95 1.79 -18.00 13.89
C GLU A 95 1.70 -16.95 15.00
N LYS A 96 2.61 -17.01 15.98
CA LYS A 96 2.69 -15.98 17.02
C LYS A 96 2.89 -14.59 16.43
N GLY A 97 3.76 -14.46 15.42
CA GLY A 97 4.00 -13.18 14.75
C GLY A 97 2.75 -12.66 14.04
N ARG A 98 2.01 -13.54 13.35
CA ARG A 98 0.72 -13.17 12.72
C ARG A 98 -0.30 -12.69 13.76
N ARG A 99 -0.43 -13.43 14.86
CA ARG A 99 -1.33 -13.07 15.97
C ARG A 99 -0.97 -11.72 16.58
N ASP A 100 0.29 -11.50 16.94
CA ASP A 100 0.76 -10.25 17.54
C ASP A 100 0.51 -9.04 16.62
N ARG A 101 0.72 -9.21 15.30
CA ARG A 101 0.44 -8.15 14.31
C ARG A 101 -1.06 -7.86 14.19
N LYS A 102 -1.88 -8.90 14.13
CA LYS A 102 -3.35 -8.78 14.06
C LYS A 102 -3.91 -8.08 15.30
N GLU A 103 -3.50 -8.51 16.49
CA GLU A 103 -3.93 -7.92 17.76
C GLU A 103 -3.54 -6.44 17.84
N LYS A 104 -2.34 -6.07 17.36
CA LYS A 104 -1.93 -4.67 17.27
C LYS A 104 -2.87 -3.84 16.40
N ILE A 105 -3.18 -4.30 15.19
CA ILE A 105 -4.07 -3.58 14.26
C ILE A 105 -5.48 -3.46 14.84
N GLU A 106 -6.01 -4.55 15.40
CA GLU A 106 -7.34 -4.55 16.01
C GLU A 106 -7.43 -3.60 17.21
N ARG A 107 -6.40 -3.59 18.07
CA ARG A 107 -6.29 -2.64 19.18
C ARG A 107 -6.31 -1.20 18.70
N LEU A 108 -5.55 -0.87 17.65
CA LEU A 108 -5.53 0.48 17.09
C LEU A 108 -6.88 0.85 16.46
N ARG A 109 -7.52 -0.07 15.70
CA ARG A 109 -8.87 0.15 15.14
C ARG A 109 -9.91 0.44 16.22
N ASN A 110 -9.82 -0.24 17.37
CA ASN A 110 -10.74 -0.03 18.48
C ASN A 110 -10.47 1.27 19.27
N GLN A 111 -9.25 1.81 19.22
CA GLN A 111 -8.89 3.08 19.85
C GLN A 111 -9.25 4.31 18.99
N ALA A 112 -9.35 4.13 17.67
CA ALA A 112 -9.74 5.17 16.73
C ALA A 112 -11.28 5.33 16.58
N LYS A 113 -12.07 4.53 17.31
CA LYS A 113 -13.54 4.62 17.39
C LYS A 113 -13.99 5.37 18.64
#